data_AF-A0A7X8QNT9-F1
#
_entry.id   AF-A0A7X8QNT9-F1
#
_cell.length_a   1.000
_cell.length_b   1.000
_cell.length_c   1.000
_cell.angle_alpha   90.00
_cell.angle_beta   90.00
_cell.angle_gamma   90.00
#
_symmetry.space_group_name_H-M   'P 1'
#
loop_
_entity.id
_entity.type
_entity.pdbx_description
1 polymer ?
#
loop_
_entity_poly.entity_id
_entity_poly.type
_entity_poly.pdbx_seq_one_letter_code
_entity_poly.pdbx_strand_id
1 'polypeptide(L)'
;MRLENHMFIAEESSKIIEQHVGVSFNKKLLRLGACMPDIQPLRRIQIHSPKLVGEHFDREYRRIVYSDKKINRISFILGLLSHYISDAFCLSHNLYTVDMKKHIQYEYLLNDYTFKTDLSSKMNDWVENKIQWIQQSNLSVAEYIEQMNHNYLERIKNLTWEEIMPIDLEQSILHSSALLSNFVFELQSIPVTAVCIA
;
A
#
# COMPACT_ATOMS: atom_id res chain seq x y z
N MET A 1 6.82 1.27 -8.84
CA MET A 1 5.95 1.63 -9.97
C MET A 1 6.28 3.07 -10.37
N ARG A 2 5.62 3.65 -11.40
CA ARG A 2 5.76 5.11 -11.60
C ARG A 2 5.00 5.89 -10.52
N LEU A 3 5.40 7.14 -10.30
CA LEU A 3 4.74 8.05 -9.37
C LEU A 3 3.22 8.15 -9.58
N GLU A 4 2.80 8.18 -10.85
CA GLU A 4 1.39 8.26 -11.23
C GLU A 4 0.60 7.01 -10.81
N ASN A 5 1.17 5.81 -10.99
CA ASN A 5 0.58 4.58 -10.46
C ASN A 5 0.43 4.63 -8.94
N HIS A 6 1.46 5.09 -8.22
CA HIS A 6 1.40 5.19 -6.75
C HIS A 6 0.30 6.15 -6.28
N MET A 7 0.15 7.30 -6.94
CA MET A 7 -0.95 8.23 -6.63
C MET A 7 -2.30 7.60 -6.89
N PHE A 8 -2.46 6.93 -8.04
CA PHE A 8 -3.71 6.24 -8.40
C PHE A 8 -4.07 5.18 -7.36
N ILE A 9 -3.15 4.27 -7.04
CA ILE A 9 -3.37 3.19 -6.07
C ILE A 9 -3.72 3.77 -4.70
N ALA A 10 -2.97 4.76 -4.22
CA ALA A 10 -3.25 5.37 -2.93
C ALA A 10 -4.65 6.01 -2.90
N GLU A 11 -5.06 6.70 -3.96
CA GLU A 11 -6.39 7.30 -4.06
C GLU A 11 -7.51 6.27 -4.09
N GLU A 12 -7.41 5.25 -4.93
CA GLU A 12 -8.42 4.19 -5.00
C GLU A 12 -8.51 3.43 -3.68
N SER A 13 -7.36 3.09 -3.09
CA SER A 13 -7.34 2.50 -1.76
C SER A 13 -7.94 3.40 -0.71
N SER A 14 -7.68 4.72 -0.75
CA SER A 14 -8.30 5.64 0.22
C SER A 14 -9.81 5.64 0.12
N LYS A 15 -10.41 5.64 -1.08
CA LYS A 15 -11.87 5.59 -1.23
C LYS A 15 -12.46 4.35 -0.57
N ILE A 16 -11.81 3.20 -0.74
CA ILE A 16 -12.23 1.94 -0.13
C ILE A 16 -12.06 2.00 1.40
N ILE A 17 -10.91 2.47 1.88
CA ILE A 17 -10.65 2.61 3.32
C ILE A 17 -11.71 3.52 3.96
N GLU A 18 -11.97 4.70 3.38
CA GLU A 18 -12.97 5.66 3.88
C GLU A 18 -14.36 5.03 4.03
N GLN A 19 -14.75 4.12 3.12
CA GLN A 19 -16.02 3.38 3.20
C GLN A 19 -16.05 2.41 4.38
N HIS A 20 -14.93 1.77 4.72
CA HIS A 20 -14.85 0.82 5.84
C HIS A 20 -14.68 1.50 7.20
N VAL A 21 -13.91 2.59 7.27
CA VAL A 21 -13.48 3.20 8.55
C VAL A 21 -14.30 4.42 8.96
N GLY A 22 -15.12 4.96 8.06
CA GLY A 22 -16.03 6.08 8.33
C GLY A 22 -15.36 7.44 8.54
N VAL A 23 -14.09 7.61 8.13
CA VAL A 23 -13.37 8.88 8.17
C VAL A 23 -12.77 9.21 6.81
N SER A 24 -12.73 10.49 6.44
CA SER A 24 -12.12 10.96 5.18
C SER A 24 -10.69 11.44 5.37
N PHE A 25 -9.86 11.25 4.34
CA PHE A 25 -8.45 11.62 4.35
C PHE A 25 -8.14 12.81 3.45
N ASN A 26 -7.05 13.50 3.76
CA ASN A 26 -6.53 14.59 2.94
C ASN A 26 -5.82 14.02 1.71
N LYS A 27 -6.52 14.03 0.57
CA LYS A 27 -6.03 13.51 -0.73
C LYS A 27 -4.71 14.12 -1.18
N LYS A 28 -4.45 15.40 -0.91
CA LYS A 28 -3.18 16.04 -1.30
C LYS A 28 -2.00 15.45 -0.54
N LEU A 29 -2.17 15.25 0.76
CA LEU A 29 -1.12 14.68 1.61
C LEU A 29 -0.95 13.18 1.37
N LEU A 30 -2.04 12.47 1.08
CA LEU A 30 -2.01 11.09 0.63
C LEU A 30 -1.16 10.91 -0.63
N ARG A 31 -1.45 11.65 -1.70
CA ARG A 31 -0.64 11.65 -2.94
C ARG A 31 0.82 11.98 -2.67
N LEU A 32 1.07 13.01 -1.85
CA LEU A 32 2.42 13.39 -1.47
C LEU A 32 3.16 12.25 -0.76
N GLY A 33 2.49 11.57 0.17
CA GLY A 33 3.03 10.40 0.87
C GLY A 33 3.38 9.27 -0.10
N ALA A 34 2.50 8.96 -1.05
CA ALA A 34 2.67 7.89 -2.03
C ALA A 34 3.86 8.13 -2.98
N CYS A 35 4.19 9.39 -3.25
CA CYS A 35 5.33 9.75 -4.09
C CYS A 35 6.65 9.93 -3.32
N MET A 36 6.59 10.06 -1.99
CA MET A 36 7.75 10.51 -1.20
C MET A 36 8.94 9.54 -1.25
N PRO A 37 8.78 8.20 -1.18
CA PRO A 37 9.90 7.26 -1.26
C PRO A 37 10.71 7.44 -2.55
N ASP A 38 10.01 7.63 -3.65
CA ASP A 38 10.60 7.82 -4.98
C ASP A 38 11.09 9.24 -5.24
N ILE A 39 10.76 10.24 -4.43
CA ILE A 39 11.28 11.61 -4.61
C ILE A 39 12.47 11.86 -3.68
N GLN A 40 12.44 11.30 -2.48
CA GLN A 40 13.46 11.56 -1.47
C GLN A 40 14.77 10.82 -1.81
N PRO A 41 15.90 11.53 -2.05
CA PRO A 41 17.16 10.92 -2.50
C PRO A 41 17.70 9.81 -1.58
N LEU A 42 17.50 9.95 -0.27
CA LEU A 42 17.95 8.95 0.72
C LEU A 42 17.09 7.67 0.72
N ARG A 43 15.82 7.75 0.29
CA ARG A 43 14.93 6.59 0.19
C ARG A 43 15.06 5.87 -1.15
N ARG A 44 15.41 6.58 -2.23
CA ARG A 44 15.76 5.98 -3.54
C ARG A 44 16.93 5.00 -3.50
N ILE A 45 17.84 5.13 -2.53
CA ILE A 45 19.02 4.26 -2.39
C ILE A 45 18.66 2.94 -1.68
N GLN A 46 17.54 2.90 -0.94
CA GLN A 46 17.04 1.67 -0.32
C GLN A 46 16.17 0.93 -1.34
N ILE A 47 16.62 -0.24 -1.78
CA ILE A 47 15.82 -1.15 -2.61
C ILE A 47 14.53 -1.47 -1.85
N HIS A 48 13.38 -1.16 -2.43
CA HIS A 48 12.03 -1.36 -1.88
C HIS A 48 11.68 -2.85 -1.79
N SER A 49 12.32 -3.59 -0.88
CA SER A 49 12.00 -5.01 -0.66
C SER A 49 10.77 -5.17 0.25
N PRO A 50 9.96 -6.23 0.07
CA PRO A 50 8.82 -6.55 0.93
C PRO A 50 9.17 -6.57 2.44
N LYS A 51 10.41 -6.95 2.78
CA LYS A 51 10.90 -6.98 4.16
C LYS A 51 10.99 -5.58 4.81
N LEU A 52 11.27 -4.53 4.03
CA LEU A 52 11.33 -3.16 4.54
C LEU A 52 9.95 -2.57 4.82
N VAL A 53 8.90 -3.12 4.20
CA VAL A 53 7.51 -2.67 4.40
C VAL A 53 7.13 -2.78 5.88
N GLY A 54 7.40 -3.94 6.51
CA GLY A 54 7.10 -4.17 7.92
C GLY A 54 7.84 -3.21 8.87
N GLU A 55 9.15 -3.01 8.66
CA GLU A 55 9.95 -2.10 9.50
C GLU A 55 9.49 -0.63 9.37
N HIS A 56 9.09 -0.21 8.18
CA HIS A 56 8.51 1.11 7.95
C HIS A 56 7.14 1.25 8.58
N PHE A 57 6.29 0.23 8.45
CA PHE A 57 4.96 0.17 9.04
C PHE A 57 5.03 0.32 10.56
N ASP A 58 5.82 -0.51 11.25
CA ASP A 58 5.97 -0.46 12.71
C ASP A 58 6.54 0.87 13.22
N ARG A 59 7.40 1.49 12.44
CA ARG A 59 8.00 2.80 12.78
C ARG A 59 6.97 3.92 12.68
N GLU A 60 6.22 3.98 11.59
CA GLU A 60 5.22 5.02 11.39
C GLU A 60 3.98 4.80 12.28
N TYR A 61 3.59 3.55 12.54
CA TYR A 61 2.58 3.18 13.53
C TYR A 61 2.92 3.78 14.90
N ARG A 62 4.11 3.47 15.44
CA ARG A 62 4.54 3.99 16.74
C ARG A 62 4.54 5.52 16.77
N ARG A 63 5.01 6.18 15.71
CA ARG A 63 4.99 7.65 15.64
C ARG A 63 3.58 8.22 15.72
N ILE A 64 2.61 7.67 14.97
CA ILE A 64 1.22 8.17 15.00
C ILE A 64 0.62 7.95 16.39
N VAL A 65 0.76 6.73 16.92
CA VAL A 65 0.19 6.36 18.23
C VAL A 65 0.69 7.26 19.35
N TYR A 66 1.99 7.57 19.37
CA TYR A 66 2.62 8.30 20.47
C TYR A 66 2.72 9.82 20.29
N SER A 67 2.54 10.38 19.09
CA SER A 67 2.86 11.80 18.86
C SER A 67 1.88 12.64 18.03
N ASP A 68 1.20 12.09 17.02
CA ASP A 68 0.40 12.92 16.12
C ASP A 68 -0.76 12.17 15.44
N LYS A 69 -1.91 12.09 16.13
CA LYS A 69 -3.17 11.55 15.59
C LYS A 69 -3.90 12.52 14.63
N LYS A 70 -3.23 13.56 14.10
CA LYS A 70 -3.85 14.50 13.15
C LYS A 70 -4.15 13.80 11.83
N ILE A 71 -5.35 14.02 11.31
CA ILE A 71 -5.80 13.43 10.04
C ILE A 71 -4.84 13.70 8.88
N ASN A 72 -4.21 14.88 8.84
CA ASN A 72 -3.23 15.24 7.82
C ASN A 72 -1.97 14.35 7.88
N ARG A 73 -1.48 14.04 9.09
CA ARG A 73 -0.31 13.17 9.28
C ARG A 73 -0.67 11.72 8.92
N ILE A 74 -1.85 11.26 9.36
CA ILE A 74 -2.37 9.94 9.00
C ILE A 74 -2.49 9.82 7.49
N SER A 75 -3.09 10.80 6.81
CA SER A 75 -3.25 10.81 5.34
C SER A 75 -1.91 10.66 4.63
N PHE A 76 -0.89 11.41 5.04
CA PHE A 76 0.46 11.28 4.49
C PHE A 76 1.04 9.87 4.72
N ILE A 77 0.87 9.31 5.91
CA ILE A 77 1.38 7.97 6.24
C ILE A 77 0.64 6.89 5.46
N LEU A 78 -0.67 6.98 5.29
CA LEU A 78 -1.42 6.03 4.45
C LEU A 78 -0.88 6.03 3.02
N GLY A 79 -0.58 7.19 2.46
CA GLY A 79 0.05 7.30 1.14
C GLY A 79 1.43 6.65 1.11
N LEU A 80 2.26 6.96 2.11
CA LEU A 80 3.60 6.39 2.24
C LEU A 80 3.59 4.86 2.34
N LEU A 81 2.69 4.30 3.15
CA LEU A 81 2.59 2.85 3.33
C LEU A 81 1.99 2.18 2.08
N SER A 82 1.00 2.80 1.44
CA SER A 82 0.44 2.31 0.17
C SER A 82 1.51 2.16 -0.91
N HIS A 83 2.47 3.10 -0.99
CA HIS A 83 3.62 2.98 -1.90
C HIS A 83 4.39 1.68 -1.66
N TYR A 84 4.86 1.46 -0.43
CA TYR A 84 5.65 0.28 -0.07
C TYR A 84 4.87 -1.02 -0.28
N ILE A 85 3.57 -1.03 0.05
CA ILE A 85 2.70 -2.19 -0.19
C ILE A 85 2.57 -2.44 -1.69
N SER A 86 2.30 -1.41 -2.51
CA SER A 86 2.17 -1.58 -3.97
C SER A 86 3.43 -2.11 -4.64
N ASP A 87 4.61 -1.66 -4.19
CA ASP A 87 5.88 -2.17 -4.71
C ASP A 87 6.08 -3.66 -4.39
N ALA A 88 5.61 -4.12 -3.23
CA ALA A 88 5.64 -5.55 -2.89
C ALA A 88 4.78 -6.40 -3.85
N PHE A 89 3.75 -5.82 -4.49
CA PHE A 89 2.87 -6.53 -5.43
C PHE A 89 3.07 -6.10 -6.89
N CYS A 90 4.30 -5.69 -7.25
CA CYS A 90 4.66 -5.30 -8.61
C CYS A 90 5.77 -6.18 -9.19
N LEU A 91 5.61 -6.62 -10.44
CA LEU A 91 6.55 -7.51 -11.10
C LEU A 91 7.95 -6.90 -11.19
N SER A 92 8.04 -5.62 -11.56
CA SER A 92 9.32 -4.94 -11.77
C SER A 92 10.17 -4.87 -10.50
N HIS A 93 9.52 -4.70 -9.35
CA HIS A 93 10.17 -4.62 -8.03
C HIS A 93 10.51 -5.97 -7.43
N ASN A 94 9.94 -7.06 -7.95
CA ASN A 94 10.25 -8.41 -7.50
C ASN A 94 11.28 -9.10 -8.40
N LEU A 95 11.12 -9.05 -9.73
CA LEU A 95 11.95 -9.81 -10.68
C LEU A 95 12.96 -8.97 -11.46
N TYR A 96 12.74 -7.66 -11.60
CA TYR A 96 13.59 -6.77 -12.40
C TYR A 96 14.38 -5.77 -11.53
N THR A 97 14.79 -6.20 -10.32
CA THR A 97 15.58 -5.38 -9.40
C THR A 97 16.99 -5.09 -9.89
N VAL A 98 17.53 -5.95 -10.77
CA VAL A 98 18.84 -5.79 -11.41
C VAL A 98 18.71 -5.34 -12.88
N ASP A 99 17.70 -5.85 -13.60
CA ASP A 99 17.43 -5.48 -15.00
C ASP A 99 16.60 -4.20 -15.08
N MET A 100 17.27 -3.06 -14.90
CA MET A 100 16.63 -1.75 -14.91
C MET A 100 15.93 -1.40 -16.22
N LYS A 101 16.36 -1.98 -17.35
CA LYS A 101 15.71 -1.73 -18.64
C LYS A 101 14.32 -2.36 -18.65
N LYS A 102 14.21 -3.64 -18.29
CA LYS A 102 12.90 -4.31 -18.18
C LYS A 102 12.04 -3.68 -17.10
N HIS A 103 12.64 -3.29 -15.99
CA HIS A 103 11.95 -2.58 -14.91
C HIS A 103 11.22 -1.33 -15.44
N ILE A 104 11.95 -0.41 -16.08
CA ILE A 104 11.40 0.84 -16.59
C ILE A 104 10.37 0.60 -17.70
N GLN A 105 10.64 -0.35 -18.60
CA GLN A 105 9.71 -0.69 -19.69
C GLN A 105 8.39 -1.21 -19.15
N TYR A 106 8.44 -2.14 -18.19
CA TYR A 106 7.26 -2.69 -17.56
C TYR A 106 6.45 -1.61 -16.83
N GLU A 107 7.11 -0.78 -16.03
CA GLU A 107 6.42 0.31 -15.30
C GLU A 107 5.76 1.32 -16.24
N TYR A 108 6.35 1.57 -17.42
CA TYR A 108 5.72 2.42 -18.43
C TYR A 108 4.43 1.81 -18.97
N LEU A 109 4.45 0.51 -19.29
CA LEU A 109 3.27 -0.22 -19.76
C LEU A 109 2.19 -0.31 -18.68
N LEU A 110 2.57 -0.60 -17.43
CA LEU A 110 1.65 -0.64 -16.30
C LEU A 110 0.98 0.72 -16.06
N ASN A 111 1.69 1.82 -16.24
CA ASN A 111 1.13 3.17 -16.17
C ASN A 111 0.06 3.40 -17.24
N ASP A 112 0.36 3.06 -18.49
CA ASP A 112 -0.60 3.19 -19.59
C ASP A 112 -1.85 2.31 -19.38
N TYR A 113 -1.66 1.09 -18.87
CA TYR A 113 -2.75 0.17 -18.50
C TYR A 113 -3.65 0.74 -17.39
N THR A 114 -3.04 1.31 -16.34
CA THR A 114 -3.75 1.81 -15.15
C THR A 114 -4.78 2.88 -15.50
N PHE A 115 -4.43 3.82 -16.39
CA PHE A 115 -5.34 4.91 -16.78
C PHE A 115 -6.36 4.53 -17.85
N LYS A 116 -6.35 3.29 -18.34
CA LYS A 116 -7.29 2.77 -19.35
C LYS A 116 -8.27 1.76 -18.78
N THR A 117 -8.11 1.36 -17.52
CA THR A 117 -8.83 0.25 -16.93
C THR A 117 -9.68 0.70 -15.75
N ASP A 118 -10.91 0.19 -15.68
CA ASP A 118 -11.78 0.33 -14.52
C ASP A 118 -11.53 -0.79 -13.51
N LEU A 119 -11.60 -0.45 -12.22
CA LEU A 119 -11.48 -1.45 -11.17
C LEU A 119 -12.67 -2.41 -11.17
N SER A 120 -12.39 -3.67 -10.82
CA SER A 120 -13.43 -4.68 -10.59
C SER A 120 -14.47 -4.17 -9.59
N SER A 121 -15.76 -4.31 -9.93
CA SER A 121 -16.85 -3.96 -9.02
C SER A 121 -16.88 -4.79 -7.74
N LYS A 122 -16.18 -5.93 -7.72
CA LYS A 122 -16.03 -6.81 -6.55
C LYS A 122 -14.89 -6.42 -5.62
N MET A 123 -14.14 -5.35 -5.93
CA MET A 123 -12.95 -4.96 -5.16
C MET A 123 -13.28 -4.71 -3.68
N ASN A 124 -14.39 -4.03 -3.38
CA ASN A 124 -14.82 -3.80 -1.98
C ASN A 124 -15.08 -5.11 -1.24
N ASP A 125 -15.81 -6.05 -1.84
CA ASP A 125 -16.09 -7.35 -1.24
C ASP A 125 -14.78 -8.12 -0.97
N TRP A 126 -13.82 -8.07 -1.89
CA TRP A 126 -12.52 -8.70 -1.71
C TRP A 126 -11.72 -8.07 -0.58
N VAL A 127 -11.74 -6.73 -0.47
CA VAL A 127 -11.09 -6.00 0.61
C VAL A 127 -11.72 -6.35 1.95
N GLU A 128 -13.05 -6.39 2.06
CA GLU A 128 -13.75 -6.76 3.29
C GLU A 128 -13.36 -8.16 3.75
N ASN A 129 -13.42 -9.15 2.86
CA ASN A 129 -13.00 -10.52 3.16
C ASN A 129 -11.53 -10.57 3.60
N LYS A 130 -10.66 -9.76 2.99
CA LYS A 130 -9.25 -9.70 3.36
C LYS A 130 -9.03 -9.04 4.73
N ILE A 131 -9.78 -8.00 5.07
CA ILE A 131 -9.76 -7.38 6.40
C ILE A 131 -10.14 -8.41 7.46
N GLN A 132 -11.25 -9.13 7.27
CA GLN A 132 -11.69 -10.17 8.21
C GLN A 132 -10.62 -11.26 8.38
N TRP A 133 -10.00 -11.69 7.28
CA TRP A 133 -8.91 -12.65 7.32
C TRP A 133 -7.70 -12.12 8.11
N ILE A 134 -7.30 -10.85 7.90
CA ILE A 134 -6.18 -10.23 8.62
C ILE A 134 -6.47 -10.22 10.11
N GLN A 135 -7.67 -9.81 10.53
CA GLN A 135 -8.08 -9.73 11.93
C GLN A 135 -8.12 -11.10 12.63
N GLN A 136 -8.33 -12.17 11.86
CA GLN A 136 -8.30 -13.55 12.36
C GLN A 136 -6.89 -14.17 12.28
N SER A 137 -6.03 -13.63 11.42
CA SER A 137 -4.65 -14.06 11.29
C SER A 137 -3.82 -13.43 12.41
N ASN A 138 -3.18 -14.24 13.25
CA ASN A 138 -2.23 -13.74 14.26
C ASN A 138 -0.86 -13.36 13.63
N LEU A 139 -0.87 -12.87 12.39
CA LEU A 139 0.34 -12.54 11.64
C LEU A 139 0.71 -11.08 11.88
N SER A 140 2.01 -10.81 12.00
CA SER A 140 2.53 -9.46 11.85
C SER A 140 2.35 -8.96 10.41
N VAL A 141 2.40 -7.64 10.21
CA VAL A 141 2.32 -7.04 8.87
C VAL A 141 3.44 -7.53 7.96
N ALA A 142 4.64 -7.75 8.50
CA ALA A 142 5.76 -8.29 7.73
C ALA A 142 5.48 -9.72 7.24
N GLU A 143 5.03 -10.61 8.13
CA GLU A 143 4.69 -12.00 7.78
C GLU A 143 3.53 -12.04 6.77
N TYR A 144 2.54 -11.18 6.94
CA TYR A 144 1.44 -11.05 5.99
C TYR A 144 1.94 -10.64 4.60
N ILE A 145 2.73 -9.57 4.50
CA ILE A 145 3.25 -9.08 3.22
C ILE A 145 4.12 -10.15 2.57
N GLU A 146 4.97 -10.83 3.32
CA GLU A 146 5.82 -11.92 2.82
C GLU A 146 4.97 -13.08 2.29
N GLN A 147 3.98 -13.54 3.06
CA GLN A 147 3.11 -14.64 2.65
C GLN A 147 2.27 -14.28 1.41
N MET A 148 1.71 -13.07 1.36
CA MET A 148 0.89 -12.65 0.23
C MET A 148 1.74 -12.38 -1.01
N ASN A 149 2.94 -11.80 -0.86
CA ASN A 149 3.88 -11.63 -1.95
C ASN A 149 4.31 -12.98 -2.54
N HIS A 150 4.57 -13.99 -1.71
CA HIS A 150 4.87 -15.34 -2.18
C HIS A 150 3.72 -15.91 -3.03
N ASN A 151 2.47 -15.80 -2.55
CA ASN A 151 1.29 -16.24 -3.31
C ASN A 151 1.13 -15.49 -4.63
N TYR A 152 1.39 -14.19 -4.63
CA TYR A 152 1.39 -13.34 -5.82
C TYR A 152 2.46 -13.82 -6.84
N LEU A 153 3.69 -14.08 -6.39
CA LEU A 153 4.77 -14.54 -7.26
C LEU A 153 4.49 -15.90 -7.89
N GLU A 154 3.92 -16.83 -7.12
CA GLU A 154 3.50 -18.13 -7.67
C GLU A 154 2.35 -18.00 -8.67
N ARG A 155 1.43 -17.05 -8.46
CA ARG A 155 0.33 -16.77 -9.40
C ARG A 155 0.82 -16.23 -10.75
N ILE A 156 1.85 -15.39 -10.76
CA ILE A 156 2.30 -14.70 -11.99
C ILE A 156 3.40 -15.44 -12.76
N LYS A 157 3.98 -16.49 -12.18
CA LYS A 157 5.22 -17.15 -12.63
C LYS A 157 5.28 -17.54 -14.11
N ASN A 158 4.13 -17.86 -14.71
CA ASN A 158 4.04 -18.33 -16.10
C ASN A 158 3.17 -17.41 -16.99
N LEU A 159 2.90 -16.18 -16.54
CA LEU A 159 2.04 -15.24 -17.24
C LEU A 159 2.85 -14.24 -18.07
N THR A 160 2.23 -13.66 -19.10
CA THR A 160 2.83 -12.56 -19.87
C THR A 160 2.69 -11.23 -19.13
N TRP A 161 3.43 -10.20 -19.54
CA TRP A 161 3.31 -8.87 -18.93
C TRP A 161 1.88 -8.32 -19.00
N GLU A 162 1.20 -8.53 -20.12
CA GLU A 162 -0.19 -8.12 -20.34
C GLU A 162 -1.16 -8.78 -19.36
N GLU A 163 -0.92 -10.05 -19.01
CA GLU A 163 -1.70 -10.80 -18.03
C GLU A 163 -1.35 -10.44 -16.58
N ILE A 164 -0.13 -9.94 -16.33
CA ILE A 164 0.35 -9.60 -14.99
C ILE A 164 -0.09 -8.19 -14.58
N MET A 165 -0.09 -7.21 -15.49
CA MET A 165 -0.49 -5.83 -15.17
C MET A 165 -1.84 -5.69 -14.44
N PRO A 166 -2.95 -6.38 -14.84
CA PRO A 166 -4.18 -6.39 -14.05
C PRO A 166 -3.96 -6.92 -12.64
N ILE A 167 -3.18 -7.99 -12.50
CA ILE A 167 -2.91 -8.64 -11.20
C ILE A 167 -2.11 -7.69 -10.31
N ASP A 168 -1.07 -7.04 -10.83
CA ASP A 168 -0.26 -6.07 -10.08
C ASP A 168 -1.14 -4.94 -9.53
N LEU A 169 -2.00 -4.36 -10.38
CA LEU A 169 -2.88 -3.28 -9.99
C LEU A 169 -3.92 -3.73 -8.94
N GLU A 170 -4.58 -4.86 -9.19
CA GLU A 170 -5.58 -5.41 -8.27
C GLU A 170 -4.99 -5.80 -6.92
N GLN A 171 -3.85 -6.51 -6.90
CA GLN A 171 -3.21 -6.93 -5.66
C GLN A 171 -2.67 -5.73 -4.88
N SER A 172 -2.11 -4.73 -5.57
CA SER A 172 -1.64 -3.49 -4.93
C SER A 172 -2.77 -2.75 -4.22
N ILE A 173 -3.92 -2.59 -4.87
CA ILE A 173 -5.09 -1.93 -4.29
C ILE A 173 -5.69 -2.79 -3.17
N LEU A 174 -5.90 -4.09 -3.41
CA LEU A 174 -6.49 -5.02 -2.45
C LEU A 174 -5.71 -5.02 -1.13
N HIS A 175 -4.39 -5.24 -1.21
CA HIS A 175 -3.57 -5.36 -0.01
C HIS A 175 -3.31 -4.01 0.66
N SER A 176 -3.19 -2.91 -0.11
CA SER A 176 -3.13 -1.56 0.45
C SER A 176 -4.41 -1.23 1.22
N SER A 177 -5.57 -1.41 0.60
CA SER A 177 -6.86 -1.11 1.23
C SER A 177 -7.11 -1.94 2.48
N ALA A 178 -6.83 -3.25 2.43
CA ALA A 178 -7.12 -4.14 3.55
C ALA A 178 -6.20 -3.88 4.76
N LEU A 179 -4.88 -3.82 4.56
CA LEU A 179 -3.94 -3.55 5.65
C LEU A 179 -4.14 -2.16 6.25
N LEU A 180 -4.35 -1.15 5.42
CA LEU A 180 -4.50 0.22 5.89
C LEU A 180 -5.86 0.46 6.55
N SER A 181 -6.91 -0.27 6.16
CA SER A 181 -8.17 -0.28 6.93
C SER A 181 -7.94 -0.88 8.32
N ASN A 182 -7.27 -2.03 8.40
CA ASN A 182 -6.93 -2.66 9.69
C ASN A 182 -6.08 -1.73 10.58
N PHE A 183 -5.08 -1.07 9.98
CA PHE A 183 -4.27 -0.04 10.64
C PHE A 183 -5.12 1.08 11.25
N VAL A 184 -6.08 1.61 10.50
CA VAL A 184 -6.94 2.69 10.98
C VAL A 184 -7.88 2.20 12.08
N PHE A 185 -8.43 0.98 11.98
CA PHE A 185 -9.22 0.38 13.05
C PHE A 185 -8.43 0.25 14.35
N GLU A 186 -7.17 -0.20 14.27
CA GLU A 186 -6.27 -0.22 15.43
C GLU A 186 -6.02 1.18 15.99
N LEU A 187 -5.78 2.19 15.15
CA LEU A 187 -5.60 3.56 15.62
C LEU A 187 -6.85 4.13 16.32
N GLN A 188 -8.04 3.78 15.84
CA GLN A 188 -9.33 4.17 16.41
C GLN A 188 -9.62 3.47 17.75
N SER A 189 -9.10 2.26 17.97
CA SER A 189 -9.29 1.53 19.23
C SER A 189 -8.38 2.03 20.37
N ILE A 190 -7.30 2.73 20.04
CA ILE A 190 -6.38 3.30 21.04
C ILE A 190 -7.04 4.50 21.72
N PRO A 191 -7.24 4.47 23.06
CA PRO A 191 -7.80 5.59 23.80
C PRO A 191 -7.01 6.87 23.54
N VAL A 192 -7.68 8.01 23.38
CA VAL A 192 -7.00 9.31 23.43
C VAL A 192 -6.49 9.46 24.85
N THR A 193 -5.18 9.50 25.05
CA THR A 193 -4.62 9.84 26.36
C THR A 193 -5.19 11.20 26.74
N ALA A 194 -6.05 11.23 27.75
CA ALA A 194 -6.57 12.49 28.27
C ALA A 194 -5.36 13.36 28.57
N VAL A 195 -5.30 14.53 27.93
CA VAL A 195 -4.34 15.56 28.33
C VAL A 195 -4.67 15.83 29.79
N CYS A 196 -3.79 15.38 30.71
CA CYS A 196 -3.83 15.87 32.07
C CYS A 196 -3.60 17.38 31.95
N ILE A 197 -4.69 18.13 32.07
CA ILE A 197 -4.65 19.57 32.32
C ILE A 197 -4.03 19.67 33.71
N ALA A 198 -2.72 19.92 33.75
CA ALA A 198 -1.98 20.29 34.95
C ALA A 198 -1.73 21.79 34.91
#